data_AF-A0A2D5YUA8-F1
#
_entry.id   AF-A0A2D5YUA8-F1
#
_cell.length_a   1.000
_cell.length_b   1.000
_cell.length_c   1.000
_cell.angle_alpha   90.00
_cell.angle_beta   90.00
_cell.angle_gamma   90.00
#
_symmetry.space_group_name_H-M   'P 1'
#
loop_
_entity.id
_entity.type
_entity.pdbx_description
1 polymer ?
#
loop_
_entity_poly.entity_id
_entity_poly.type
_entity_poly.pdbx_seq_one_letter_code
_entity_poly.pdbx_strand_id
1 'polypeptide(L)'
;MLIAVGTLATNASARDGTAYQPPDYSVGPFDAQAIALDAEARTALADQLAVFVRETLTFEDHANYATASRLIGLALRLDPLQRTTVITSAMLRRGLPLPRTDEGRAVMQELVGIWSAAAQVCYQAGGASNLLVAVELYQGILALEPMNEDALYYLELIHMAGYATQAVAAPSPPSPHVSSDPPTSSAPTASTGDPAAKVNVKSGGKLLPLALDTPATADGSPRWGRLPDHLVGARFFQNRDHYQGKTVFDVVEPGRVVLVCTNRWGGGGNSSGDWKRQVTTPGQLLAGGWLPIDCNLATGRIDQAEELDQWAVYKRFCEVGESFSLRTEKYTTPVVILTHKLPGVRGGPAVHAVQDLAMDSDASRPPEPLTISAAPATAQSQRSPADDPIPHSGPVGN
;
A
#
# COMPACT_ATOMS: atom_id res chain seq x y z
N MET A 1 -14.79 20.32 -6.26
CA MET A 1 -13.85 19.82 -7.29
C MET A 1 -12.94 18.81 -6.58
N LEU A 2 -13.31 17.52 -6.61
CA LEU A 2 -12.57 16.45 -5.93
C LEU A 2 -11.38 16.05 -6.81
N ILE A 3 -10.17 16.09 -6.25
CA ILE A 3 -9.01 15.42 -6.84
C ILE A 3 -9.07 13.97 -6.40
N ALA A 4 -9.43 13.08 -7.32
CA ALA A 4 -9.18 11.66 -7.16
C ALA A 4 -7.65 11.48 -7.20
N VAL A 5 -7.06 11.20 -6.05
CA VAL A 5 -5.67 10.75 -5.98
C VAL A 5 -5.65 9.33 -6.51
N GLY A 6 -5.33 9.19 -7.79
CA GLY A 6 -5.04 7.88 -8.38
C GLY A 6 -3.81 7.29 -7.68
N THR A 7 -3.62 5.99 -7.79
CA THR A 7 -2.27 5.38 -7.71
C THR A 7 -1.84 5.05 -9.13
N LEU A 8 -0.56 4.70 -9.33
CA LEU A 8 -0.11 4.05 -10.56
C LEU A 8 -0.82 2.69 -10.67
N ALA A 9 -2.02 2.67 -11.22
CA ALA A 9 -2.80 1.46 -11.39
C ALA A 9 -2.07 0.54 -12.37
N THR A 10 -1.63 -0.62 -11.88
CA THR A 10 -1.23 -1.72 -12.75
C THR A 10 -2.50 -2.35 -13.32
N ASN A 11 -2.59 -2.42 -14.65
CA ASN A 11 -3.73 -3.04 -15.33
C ASN A 11 -3.70 -4.56 -15.11
N ALA A 12 -4.29 -5.01 -14.00
CA ALA A 12 -4.45 -6.42 -13.65
C ALA A 12 -5.56 -7.08 -14.49
N SER A 13 -5.36 -7.17 -15.82
CA SER A 13 -6.16 -8.05 -16.66
C SER A 13 -5.48 -9.43 -16.71
N ALA A 14 -6.23 -10.48 -16.38
CA ALA A 14 -5.75 -11.87 -16.35
C ALA A 14 -5.12 -12.29 -17.69
N ARG A 15 -3.79 -12.25 -17.74
CA ARG A 15 -2.90 -12.81 -18.78
C ARG A 15 -1.65 -13.31 -18.06
N ASP A 16 -1.01 -14.36 -18.57
CA ASP A 16 0.14 -15.06 -18.00
C ASP A 16 0.98 -14.20 -17.05
N GLY A 17 1.04 -14.59 -15.78
CA GLY A 17 1.55 -13.76 -14.67
C GLY A 17 3.02 -13.36 -14.75
N THR A 18 3.71 -13.65 -15.85
CA THR A 18 5.14 -13.37 -16.09
C THR A 18 5.38 -12.11 -16.93
N ALA A 19 4.35 -11.48 -17.51
CA ALA A 19 4.54 -10.34 -18.41
C ALA A 19 4.57 -9.00 -17.68
N TYR A 20 5.54 -8.13 -18.04
CA TYR A 20 5.58 -6.75 -17.59
C TYR A 20 4.29 -6.00 -17.96
N GLN A 21 3.63 -5.41 -16.96
CA GLN A 21 2.51 -4.52 -17.15
C GLN A 21 3.02 -3.08 -17.15
N PRO A 22 2.85 -2.32 -18.25
CA PRO A 22 3.25 -0.93 -18.25
C PRO A 22 2.37 -0.11 -17.31
N PRO A 23 2.91 0.93 -16.67
CA PRO A 23 2.13 1.84 -15.85
C PRO A 23 1.10 2.59 -16.70
N ASP A 24 -0.11 2.78 -16.16
CA ASP A 24 -1.11 3.67 -16.75
C ASP A 24 -0.81 5.13 -16.36
N TYR A 25 -0.56 5.97 -17.35
CA TYR A 25 -0.20 7.38 -17.21
C TYR A 25 -1.36 8.32 -17.54
N SER A 26 -2.53 7.80 -17.89
CA SER A 26 -3.72 8.60 -18.22
C SER A 26 -4.38 9.25 -17.00
N VAL A 27 -4.14 8.69 -15.81
CA VAL A 27 -4.61 9.22 -14.52
C VAL A 27 -3.41 9.38 -13.59
N GLY A 28 -2.90 10.60 -13.47
CA GLY A 28 -1.74 10.88 -12.64
C GLY A 28 -2.11 10.89 -11.14
N PRO A 29 -1.44 10.10 -10.28
CA PRO A 29 -1.67 10.12 -8.83
C PRO A 29 -1.41 11.50 -8.21
N PHE A 30 -0.45 12.23 -8.78
CA PHE A 30 -0.04 13.56 -8.36
C PHE A 30 0.17 14.49 -9.56
N ASP A 31 0.15 15.79 -9.27
CA ASP A 31 0.54 16.83 -10.22
C ASP A 31 2.06 17.10 -10.07
N ALA A 32 2.82 16.76 -11.11
CA ALA A 32 4.27 16.91 -11.14
C ALA A 32 4.74 18.37 -11.15
N GLN A 33 3.86 19.33 -11.49
CA GLN A 33 4.18 20.75 -11.39
C GLN A 33 3.91 21.31 -9.99
N ALA A 34 3.16 20.58 -9.16
CA ALA A 34 2.83 20.98 -7.79
C ALA A 34 3.80 20.42 -6.74
N ILE A 35 4.82 19.65 -7.16
CA ILE A 35 5.82 19.11 -6.22
C ILE A 35 6.96 20.11 -5.98
N ALA A 36 7.57 20.03 -4.81
CA ALA A 36 8.60 20.95 -4.32
C ALA A 36 9.95 20.78 -5.01
N LEU A 37 10.15 19.69 -5.76
CA LEU A 37 11.33 19.49 -6.60
C LEU A 37 11.26 20.42 -7.81
N ASP A 38 12.33 21.16 -8.06
CA ASP A 38 12.47 21.95 -9.29
C ASP A 38 12.61 21.06 -10.53
N ALA A 39 12.57 21.67 -11.72
CA ALA A 39 12.60 20.92 -12.97
C ALA A 39 13.88 20.10 -13.17
N GLU A 40 15.03 20.59 -12.69
CA GLU A 40 16.31 19.92 -12.81
C GLU A 40 16.35 18.69 -11.90
N ALA A 41 15.97 18.85 -10.62
CA ALA A 41 15.86 17.78 -9.64
C ALA A 41 14.87 16.69 -10.07
N ARG A 42 13.74 17.07 -10.67
CA ARG A 42 12.76 16.11 -11.23
C ARG A 42 13.36 15.29 -12.37
N THR A 43 14.08 15.93 -13.29
CA THR A 43 14.72 15.27 -14.43
C THR A 43 15.80 14.30 -13.96
N ALA A 44 16.64 14.74 -13.01
CA ALA A 44 17.68 13.89 -12.41
C ALA A 44 17.09 12.68 -11.68
N LEU A 45 16.03 12.88 -10.89
CA LEU A 45 15.35 11.79 -10.19
C LEU A 45 14.70 10.80 -11.17
N ALA A 46 14.06 11.29 -12.24
CA ALA A 46 13.47 10.45 -13.28
C ALA A 46 14.52 9.57 -13.97
N ASP A 47 15.69 10.12 -14.29
CA ASP A 47 16.78 9.36 -14.90
C ASP A 47 17.30 8.25 -13.97
N GLN A 48 17.53 8.59 -12.69
CA GLN A 48 18.02 7.65 -11.68
C GLN A 48 17.06 6.48 -11.44
N LEU A 49 15.75 6.73 -11.38
CA LEU A 49 14.74 5.69 -11.27
C LEU A 49 14.78 4.74 -12.48
N ALA A 50 14.97 5.27 -13.68
CA ALA A 50 15.05 4.47 -14.90
C ALA A 50 16.36 3.67 -15.02
N VAL A 51 17.49 4.26 -14.62
CA VAL A 51 18.80 3.58 -14.54
C VAL A 51 18.73 2.45 -13.53
N PHE A 52 18.14 2.70 -12.36
CA PHE A 52 17.96 1.69 -11.33
C PHE A 52 17.19 0.46 -11.83
N VAL A 53 16.03 0.68 -12.46
CA VAL A 53 15.22 -0.41 -13.03
C VAL A 53 16.00 -1.20 -14.08
N ARG A 54 16.84 -0.51 -14.86
CA ARG A 54 17.64 -1.10 -15.93
C ARG A 54 18.78 -1.96 -15.40
N GLU A 55 19.51 -1.47 -14.41
CA GLU A 55 20.81 -2.04 -14.03
C GLU A 55 20.71 -2.96 -12.82
N THR A 56 19.71 -2.76 -11.95
CA THR A 56 19.66 -3.46 -10.65
C THR A 56 18.56 -4.51 -10.57
N LEU A 57 17.39 -4.28 -11.17
CA LEU A 57 16.27 -5.23 -11.05
C LEU A 57 16.48 -6.47 -11.94
N THR A 58 16.28 -7.65 -11.36
CA THR A 58 16.26 -8.92 -12.08
C THR A 58 14.84 -9.35 -12.36
N PHE A 59 14.53 -9.70 -13.61
CA PHE A 59 13.16 -10.02 -14.03
C PHE A 59 12.84 -11.52 -13.96
N GLU A 60 13.58 -12.23 -13.12
CA GLU A 60 13.35 -13.64 -12.76
C GLU A 60 12.31 -13.74 -11.62
N ASP A 61 12.15 -12.68 -10.82
CA ASP A 61 11.16 -12.58 -9.75
C ASP A 61 9.97 -11.70 -10.18
N HIS A 62 8.76 -12.19 -9.96
CA HIS A 62 7.52 -11.45 -10.18
C HIS A 62 7.43 -10.16 -9.38
N ALA A 63 7.98 -10.14 -8.16
CA ALA A 63 7.99 -8.95 -7.31
C ALA A 63 8.73 -7.76 -7.99
N ASN A 64 9.77 -8.06 -8.77
CA ASN A 64 10.56 -7.05 -9.46
C ASN A 64 9.80 -6.39 -10.63
N TYR A 65 8.85 -7.08 -11.28
CA TYR A 65 8.01 -6.46 -12.30
C TYR A 65 7.08 -5.40 -11.72
N ALA A 66 6.50 -5.64 -10.54
CA ALA A 66 5.65 -4.67 -9.87
C ALA A 66 6.45 -3.43 -9.46
N THR A 67 7.64 -3.62 -8.87
CA THR A 67 8.55 -2.53 -8.52
C THR A 67 9.01 -1.76 -9.77
N ALA A 68 9.42 -2.44 -10.83
CA ALA A 68 9.81 -1.81 -12.08
C ALA A 68 8.67 -0.98 -12.70
N SER A 69 7.43 -1.49 -12.69
CA SER A 69 6.28 -0.75 -13.20
C SER A 69 6.05 0.54 -12.40
N ARG A 70 6.12 0.48 -11.07
CA ARG A 70 5.96 1.66 -10.21
C ARG A 70 7.05 2.70 -10.46
N LEU A 71 8.32 2.30 -10.41
CA LEU A 71 9.45 3.23 -10.57
C LEU A 71 9.49 3.86 -11.97
N ILE A 72 9.21 3.09 -13.03
CA ILE A 72 9.08 3.65 -14.39
C ILE A 72 7.87 4.58 -14.51
N GLY A 73 6.75 4.25 -13.84
CA GLY A 73 5.58 5.12 -13.79
C GLY A 73 5.87 6.46 -13.13
N LEU A 74 6.57 6.42 -11.99
CA LEU A 74 7.04 7.61 -11.27
C LEU A 74 7.98 8.44 -12.15
N ALA A 75 8.98 7.80 -12.76
CA ALA A 75 9.95 8.47 -13.63
C ALA A 75 9.29 9.16 -14.84
N LEU A 76 8.38 8.49 -15.55
CA LEU A 76 7.63 9.07 -16.68
C LEU A 76 6.73 10.24 -16.26
N ARG A 77 6.30 10.26 -14.99
CA ARG A 77 5.46 11.34 -14.48
C ARG A 77 6.27 12.57 -14.10
N LEU A 78 7.46 12.36 -13.53
CA LEU A 78 8.41 13.42 -13.18
C LEU A 78 8.97 14.09 -14.43
N ASP A 79 9.35 13.30 -15.44
CA ASP A 79 9.78 13.77 -16.76
C ASP A 79 9.27 12.83 -17.88
N PRO A 80 8.18 13.22 -18.59
CA PRO A 80 7.62 12.44 -19.68
C PRO A 80 8.53 12.29 -20.90
N LEU A 81 9.53 13.16 -21.05
CA LEU A 81 10.41 13.18 -22.22
C LEU A 81 11.76 12.49 -21.94
N GLN A 82 11.95 11.96 -20.72
CA GLN A 82 13.24 11.38 -20.37
C GLN A 82 13.55 10.12 -21.17
N ARG A 83 14.60 10.22 -21.98
CA ARG A 83 14.98 9.19 -22.96
C ARG A 83 15.21 7.83 -22.32
N THR A 84 15.94 7.78 -21.21
CA THR A 84 16.27 6.53 -20.50
C THR A 84 15.00 5.79 -20.09
N THR A 85 14.06 6.50 -19.47
CA THR A 85 12.79 5.95 -18.99
C THR A 85 11.93 5.37 -20.12
N VAL A 86 11.82 6.10 -21.24
CA VAL A 86 11.07 5.65 -22.41
C VAL A 86 11.67 4.38 -23.00
N ILE A 87 13.01 4.32 -23.12
CA ILE A 87 13.72 3.15 -23.64
C ILE A 87 13.52 1.95 -22.70
N THR A 88 13.74 2.13 -21.40
CA THR A 88 13.59 1.04 -20.41
C THR A 88 12.17 0.49 -20.42
N SER A 89 11.14 1.35 -20.45
CA SER A 89 9.74 0.90 -20.56
C SER A 89 9.49 0.12 -21.85
N ALA A 90 10.01 0.59 -22.99
CA ALA A 90 9.85 -0.10 -24.28
C ALA A 90 10.55 -1.47 -24.31
N MET A 91 11.73 -1.60 -23.67
CA MET A 91 12.43 -2.88 -23.56
C MET A 91 11.64 -3.88 -22.72
N LEU A 92 11.14 -3.44 -21.55
CA LEU A 92 10.32 -4.27 -20.66
C LEU A 92 9.03 -4.75 -21.33
N ARG A 93 8.32 -3.86 -22.05
CA ARG A 93 7.10 -4.23 -22.82
C ARG A 93 7.36 -5.27 -23.89
N ARG A 94 8.58 -5.33 -24.43
CA ARG A 94 8.99 -6.27 -25.48
C ARG A 94 9.66 -7.53 -24.92
N GLY A 95 9.81 -7.65 -23.60
CA GLY A 95 10.54 -8.76 -22.97
C GLY A 95 12.03 -8.81 -23.37
N LEU A 96 12.61 -7.66 -23.73
CA LEU A 96 14.03 -7.60 -24.07
C LEU A 96 14.88 -7.62 -22.79
N PRO A 97 16.04 -8.31 -22.80
CA PRO A 97 16.94 -8.29 -21.66
C PRO A 97 17.45 -6.86 -21.40
N LEU A 98 17.50 -6.46 -20.13
CA LEU A 98 18.12 -5.20 -19.75
C LEU A 98 19.64 -5.39 -19.60
N PRO A 99 20.46 -4.40 -20.01
CA PRO A 99 21.90 -4.47 -19.84
C PRO A 99 22.23 -4.46 -18.35
N ARG A 100 22.84 -5.55 -17.85
CA ARG A 100 23.33 -5.64 -16.47
C ARG A 100 24.81 -5.24 -16.44
N THR A 101 25.19 -4.47 -15.43
CA THR A 101 26.58 -4.18 -15.08
C THR A 101 26.87 -4.76 -13.70
N ASP A 102 28.10 -5.23 -13.48
CA ASP A 102 28.52 -5.80 -12.18
C ASP A 102 28.67 -4.73 -11.07
N GLU A 103 28.50 -3.45 -11.43
CA GLU A 103 28.66 -2.28 -10.55
C GLU A 103 27.43 -1.98 -9.67
N GLY A 104 26.33 -2.72 -9.84
CA GLY A 104 25.02 -2.38 -9.30
C GLY A 104 24.91 -2.19 -7.77
N ARG A 105 25.83 -2.75 -6.97
CA ARG A 105 25.78 -2.59 -5.50
C ARG A 105 26.26 -1.21 -5.03
N ALA A 106 27.30 -0.65 -5.63
CA ALA A 106 27.79 0.68 -5.25
C ALA A 106 26.78 1.77 -5.66
N VAL A 107 26.19 1.60 -6.85
CA VAL A 107 25.12 2.46 -7.37
C VAL A 107 23.88 2.44 -6.47
N MET A 108 23.57 1.30 -5.84
CA MET A 108 22.40 1.18 -4.96
C MET A 108 22.46 2.11 -3.73
N GLN A 109 23.59 2.19 -3.04
CA GLN A 109 23.74 3.05 -1.85
C GLN A 109 23.64 4.54 -2.20
N GLU A 110 24.23 4.93 -3.32
CA GLU A 110 24.14 6.31 -3.82
C GLU A 110 22.69 6.67 -4.15
N LEU A 111 21.96 5.78 -4.83
CA LEU A 111 20.55 5.97 -5.16
C LEU A 111 19.66 6.09 -3.93
N VAL A 112 19.88 5.25 -2.90
CA VAL A 112 19.13 5.34 -1.63
C VAL A 112 19.31 6.72 -0.99
N GLY A 113 20.54 7.24 -0.96
CA GLY A 113 20.82 8.58 -0.44
C GLY A 113 20.08 9.68 -1.21
N ILE A 114 20.08 9.62 -2.54
CA ILE A 114 19.42 10.63 -3.38
C ILE A 114 17.90 10.55 -3.25
N TRP A 115 17.33 9.34 -3.24
CA TRP A 115 15.89 9.14 -3.09
C TRP A 115 15.41 9.57 -1.71
N SER A 116 16.20 9.32 -0.65
CA SER A 116 15.89 9.76 0.70
C SER A 116 15.86 11.28 0.80
N ALA A 117 16.85 11.97 0.22
CA ALA A 117 16.89 13.43 0.18
C ALA A 117 15.68 14.02 -0.57
N ALA A 118 15.34 13.47 -1.75
CA ALA A 118 14.19 13.90 -2.53
C ALA A 118 12.86 13.64 -1.80
N ALA A 119 12.72 12.47 -1.16
CA ALA A 119 11.54 12.11 -0.38
C ALA A 119 11.35 13.06 0.81
N GLN A 120 12.44 13.42 1.50
CA GLN A 120 12.39 14.33 2.64
C GLN A 120 12.04 15.76 2.24
N VAL A 121 12.56 16.26 1.10
CA VAL A 121 12.15 17.57 0.53
C VAL A 121 10.64 17.59 0.27
N CYS A 122 10.11 16.56 -0.39
CA CYS A 122 8.68 16.42 -0.64
C CYS A 122 7.88 16.32 0.68
N TYR A 123 8.32 15.48 1.63
CA TYR A 123 7.66 15.32 2.92
C TYR A 123 7.55 16.65 3.68
N GLN A 124 8.65 17.40 3.79
CA GLN A 124 8.69 18.68 4.48
C GLN A 124 7.83 19.75 3.80
N ALA A 125 7.78 19.75 2.47
CA ALA A 125 6.94 20.69 1.73
C ALA A 125 5.43 20.42 1.94
N GLY A 126 5.07 19.17 2.24
CA GLY A 126 3.68 18.77 2.48
C GLY A 126 2.77 18.93 1.26
N GLY A 127 1.46 18.75 1.47
CA GLY A 127 0.48 18.74 0.39
C GLY A 127 0.42 17.40 -0.35
N ALA A 128 -0.74 17.11 -0.93
CA ALA A 128 -1.06 15.77 -1.44
C ALA A 128 -0.06 15.25 -2.48
N SER A 129 0.32 16.07 -3.46
CA SER A 129 1.26 15.66 -4.52
C SER A 129 2.65 15.33 -3.98
N ASN A 130 3.18 16.14 -3.06
CA ASN A 130 4.50 15.88 -2.49
C ASN A 130 4.49 14.64 -1.61
N LEU A 131 3.48 14.47 -0.75
CA LEU A 131 3.38 13.32 0.13
C LEU A 131 3.29 12.01 -0.65
N LEU A 132 2.59 11.98 -1.79
CA LEU A 132 2.56 10.81 -2.66
C LEU A 132 3.93 10.48 -3.24
N VAL A 133 4.67 11.48 -3.73
CA VAL A 133 6.04 11.28 -4.22
C VAL A 133 6.95 10.77 -3.09
N ALA A 134 6.84 11.34 -1.88
CA ALA A 134 7.61 10.89 -0.73
C ALA A 134 7.31 9.42 -0.40
N VAL A 135 6.04 9.01 -0.38
CA VAL A 135 5.64 7.61 -0.14
C VAL A 135 6.23 6.67 -1.19
N GLU A 136 6.11 6.98 -2.47
CA GLU A 136 6.64 6.12 -3.55
C GLU A 136 8.16 5.98 -3.45
N LEU A 137 8.88 7.05 -3.09
CA LEU A 137 10.33 7.02 -2.89
C LEU A 137 10.72 6.18 -1.66
N TYR A 138 10.05 6.35 -0.51
CA TYR A 138 10.31 5.53 0.68
C TYR A 138 9.98 4.05 0.45
N GLN A 139 8.90 3.73 -0.27
CA GLN A 139 8.60 2.36 -0.67
C GLN A 139 9.66 1.80 -1.62
N GLY A 140 10.17 2.62 -2.54
CA GLY A 140 11.31 2.28 -3.39
C GLY A 140 12.56 1.95 -2.58
N ILE A 141 12.89 2.76 -1.58
CA ILE A 141 14.02 2.52 -0.67
C ILE A 141 13.83 1.20 0.10
N LEU A 142 12.65 0.95 0.67
CA LEU A 142 12.37 -0.29 1.41
C LEU A 142 12.40 -1.55 0.53
N ALA A 143 12.15 -1.42 -0.77
CA ALA A 143 12.34 -2.52 -1.71
C ALA A 143 13.82 -2.86 -1.92
N LEU A 144 14.73 -1.91 -1.70
CA LEU A 144 16.19 -2.09 -1.81
C LEU A 144 16.82 -2.51 -0.50
N GLU A 145 16.43 -1.83 0.56
CA GLU A 145 16.93 -2.02 1.91
C GLU A 145 15.73 -2.23 2.83
N PRO A 146 15.22 -3.48 2.94
CA PRO A 146 14.06 -3.78 3.78
C PRO A 146 14.24 -3.42 5.27
N MET A 147 15.48 -3.23 5.70
CA MET A 147 15.86 -2.86 7.07
C MET A 147 16.19 -1.37 7.21
N ASN A 148 15.87 -0.53 6.22
CA ASN A 148 16.10 0.91 6.31
C ASN A 148 15.09 1.55 7.27
N GLU A 149 15.53 1.77 8.51
CA GLU A 149 14.69 2.26 9.61
C GLU A 149 14.13 3.66 9.34
N ASP A 150 14.91 4.54 8.70
CA ASP A 150 14.48 5.91 8.38
C ASP A 150 13.33 5.91 7.37
N ALA A 151 13.46 5.15 6.29
CA ALA A 151 12.40 5.04 5.28
C ALA A 151 11.11 4.45 5.87
N LEU A 152 11.23 3.44 6.73
CA LEU A 152 10.09 2.85 7.43
C LEU A 152 9.43 3.87 8.39
N TYR A 153 10.23 4.59 9.17
CA TYR A 153 9.77 5.60 10.11
C TYR A 153 8.97 6.72 9.41
N TYR A 154 9.53 7.31 8.35
CA TYR A 154 8.85 8.39 7.63
C TYR A 154 7.61 7.92 6.90
N LEU A 155 7.63 6.71 6.33
CA LEU A 155 6.45 6.13 5.71
C LEU A 155 5.30 5.99 6.73
N GLU A 156 5.60 5.52 7.94
CA GLU A 156 4.60 5.38 9.00
C GLU A 156 4.08 6.74 9.48
N LEU A 157 4.94 7.76 9.60
CA LEU A 157 4.49 9.13 9.92
C LEU A 157 3.49 9.66 8.89
N ILE A 158 3.73 9.42 7.59
CA ILE A 158 2.83 9.85 6.50
C ILE A 158 1.50 9.10 6.59
N HIS A 159 1.53 7.79 6.89
CA HIS A 159 0.32 7.00 7.09
C HIS A 159 -0.49 7.47 8.31
N MET A 160 0.17 7.73 9.44
CA MET A 160 -0.47 8.28 10.65
C MET A 160 -1.12 9.65 10.39
N ALA A 161 -0.57 10.44 9.48
CA ALA A 161 -1.15 11.71 9.04
C ALA A 161 -2.38 11.53 8.11
N GLY A 162 -2.82 10.29 7.85
CA GLY A 162 -4.00 9.97 7.05
C GLY A 162 -3.73 9.88 5.54
N TYR A 163 -2.47 9.95 5.12
CA TYR A 163 -2.07 9.78 3.72
C TYR A 163 -1.69 8.32 3.49
N ALA A 164 -2.67 7.42 3.60
CA ALA A 164 -2.49 6.05 3.17
C ALA A 164 -2.37 6.00 1.64
N THR A 165 -1.42 5.23 1.12
CA THR A 165 -1.52 4.75 -0.26
C THR A 165 -2.75 3.87 -0.33
N GLN A 166 -3.86 4.40 -0.87
CA GLN A 166 -4.94 3.52 -1.30
C GLN A 166 -4.35 2.63 -2.38
N ALA A 167 -4.08 1.37 -2.04
CA ALA A 167 -3.93 0.32 -3.03
C ALA A 167 -5.24 0.32 -3.84
N VAL A 168 -5.22 0.93 -5.04
CA VAL A 168 -6.40 0.99 -5.90
C VAL A 168 -6.68 -0.44 -6.34
N ALA A 169 -7.81 -0.98 -5.88
CA ALA A 169 -8.42 -2.12 -6.51
C ALA A 169 -8.65 -1.75 -7.98
N ALA A 170 -8.18 -2.60 -8.90
CA ALA A 170 -8.37 -2.43 -10.34
C ALA A 170 -9.85 -2.11 -10.64
N PRO A 171 -10.14 -1.28 -11.66
CA PRO A 171 -11.51 -1.00 -12.06
C PRO A 171 -12.25 -2.33 -12.26
N SER A 172 -13.32 -2.54 -11.51
CA SER A 172 -14.11 -3.76 -11.57
C SER A 172 -14.54 -4.02 -13.02
N PRO A 173 -14.45 -5.27 -13.53
CA PRO A 173 -15.04 -5.60 -14.81
C PRO A 173 -16.54 -5.22 -14.79
N PRO A 174 -17.10 -4.74 -15.90
CA PRO A 174 -18.50 -4.34 -15.95
C PRO A 174 -19.37 -5.52 -15.48
N SER A 175 -20.16 -5.29 -14.44
CA SER A 175 -21.11 -6.27 -13.94
C SER A 175 -22.06 -6.68 -15.08
N PRO A 176 -22.41 -7.97 -15.22
CA PRO A 176 -23.37 -8.40 -16.22
C PRO A 176 -24.69 -7.65 -16.00
N HIS A 177 -25.21 -7.07 -17.08
CA HIS A 177 -26.48 -6.33 -17.12
C HIS A 177 -27.59 -7.09 -16.38
N VAL A 178 -27.99 -6.58 -15.22
CA VAL A 178 -29.28 -6.91 -14.61
C VAL A 178 -30.28 -5.91 -15.16
N SER A 179 -31.27 -6.41 -15.90
CA SER A 179 -32.41 -5.63 -16.39
C SER A 179 -33.11 -4.92 -15.25
N SER A 180 -33.33 -3.62 -15.38
CA SER A 180 -34.06 -2.78 -14.43
C SER A 180 -35.40 -2.32 -15.03
N ASP A 181 -36.48 -2.69 -14.37
CA ASP A 181 -37.67 -1.84 -14.29
C ASP A 181 -37.43 -0.74 -13.23
N PRO A 182 -37.98 0.47 -13.38
CA PRO A 182 -37.70 1.58 -12.48
C PRO A 182 -38.64 1.62 -11.26
N PRO A 183 -38.12 1.79 -10.02
CA PRO A 183 -38.88 2.41 -8.96
C PRO A 183 -38.53 3.90 -8.85
N THR A 184 -39.58 4.69 -8.66
CA THR A 184 -39.59 6.14 -8.47
C THR A 184 -38.72 6.56 -7.29
N SER A 185 -37.73 7.43 -7.55
CA SER A 185 -36.79 7.96 -6.56
C SER A 185 -37.33 9.23 -5.91
N SER A 186 -37.45 9.22 -4.58
CA SER A 186 -37.70 10.39 -3.74
C SER A 186 -36.39 10.97 -3.24
N ALA A 187 -36.28 12.29 -3.19
CA ALA A 187 -35.07 13.03 -2.81
C ALA A 187 -34.58 12.74 -1.37
N PRO A 188 -33.26 12.72 -1.11
CA PRO A 188 -32.71 12.41 0.21
C PRO A 188 -32.72 13.66 1.13
N THR A 189 -33.42 13.54 2.25
CA THR A 189 -33.36 14.46 3.40
C THR A 189 -32.07 14.24 4.21
N ALA A 190 -31.54 15.31 4.80
CA ALA A 190 -30.26 15.34 5.52
C ALA A 190 -30.06 14.20 6.54
N SER A 191 -28.90 13.55 6.43
CA SER A 191 -28.46 12.33 7.11
C SER A 191 -28.32 12.50 8.62
N THR A 192 -29.27 11.93 9.35
CA THR A 192 -29.02 11.31 10.66
C THR A 192 -28.22 10.03 10.37
N GLY A 193 -27.10 9.80 11.06
CA GLY A 193 -26.10 8.80 10.69
C GLY A 193 -26.67 7.47 10.19
N ASP A 194 -26.07 6.93 9.12
CA ASP A 194 -26.59 5.75 8.42
C ASP A 194 -26.99 4.63 9.39
N PRO A 195 -28.19 4.04 9.23
CA PRO A 195 -28.66 3.00 10.13
C PRO A 195 -27.76 1.76 10.06
N ALA A 196 -27.68 1.04 11.18
CA ALA A 196 -27.09 -0.29 11.19
C ALA A 196 -27.99 -1.24 10.38
N ALA A 197 -27.40 -2.07 9.53
CA ALA A 197 -28.16 -3.10 8.83
C ALA A 197 -28.80 -4.07 9.83
N LYS A 198 -29.93 -4.67 9.43
CA LYS A 198 -30.45 -5.87 10.07
C LYS A 198 -30.05 -7.06 9.24
N VAL A 199 -29.37 -8.01 9.85
CA VAL A 199 -28.87 -9.20 9.15
C VAL A 199 -29.38 -10.48 9.81
N ASN A 200 -29.59 -11.51 9.01
CA ASN A 200 -29.89 -12.86 9.45
C ASN A 200 -28.65 -13.73 9.25
N VAL A 201 -27.93 -14.04 10.34
CA VAL A 201 -26.71 -14.85 10.30
C VAL A 201 -27.08 -16.33 10.36
N LYS A 202 -26.81 -17.07 9.28
CA LYS A 202 -27.21 -18.47 9.10
C LYS A 202 -26.40 -19.45 9.95
N SER A 203 -25.22 -19.08 10.41
CA SER A 203 -24.31 -19.94 11.17
C SER A 203 -24.67 -20.07 12.67
N GLY A 204 -25.92 -19.83 13.04
CA GLY A 204 -26.42 -20.14 14.40
C GLY A 204 -25.80 -19.29 15.52
N GLY A 205 -25.27 -18.10 15.19
CA GLY A 205 -24.61 -17.22 16.15
C GLY A 205 -25.56 -16.46 17.08
N LYS A 206 -25.05 -16.02 18.23
CA LYS A 206 -25.77 -15.15 19.17
C LYS A 206 -25.34 -13.69 18.99
N LEU A 207 -26.31 -12.78 19.01
CA LEU A 207 -26.04 -11.34 18.95
C LEU A 207 -25.73 -10.78 20.34
N LEU A 208 -24.44 -10.56 20.61
CA LEU A 208 -23.92 -10.12 21.90
C LEU A 208 -23.53 -8.64 21.87
N PRO A 209 -23.53 -7.93 23.02
CA PRO A 209 -22.93 -6.61 23.11
C PRO A 209 -21.42 -6.70 22.87
N LEU A 210 -20.87 -5.78 22.09
CA LEU A 210 -19.43 -5.64 21.90
C LEU A 210 -18.86 -4.87 23.08
N ALA A 211 -18.06 -5.55 23.92
CA ALA A 211 -17.41 -4.97 25.07
C ALA A 211 -16.00 -5.55 25.25
N LEU A 212 -15.13 -4.82 25.94
CA LEU A 212 -13.81 -5.31 26.32
C LEU A 212 -13.93 -6.62 27.10
N ASP A 213 -12.95 -7.49 26.92
CA ASP A 213 -12.86 -8.82 27.52
C ASP A 213 -14.01 -9.78 27.18
N THR A 214 -14.94 -9.40 26.30
CA THR A 214 -15.92 -10.36 25.80
C THR A 214 -15.28 -11.26 24.74
N PRO A 215 -15.59 -12.57 24.72
CA PRO A 215 -15.04 -13.45 23.69
C PRO A 215 -15.54 -13.11 22.29
N ALA A 216 -14.64 -12.95 21.33
CA ALA A 216 -14.96 -12.73 19.92
C ALA A 216 -15.56 -13.98 19.27
N THR A 217 -15.21 -15.16 19.76
CA THR A 217 -15.61 -16.49 19.27
C THR A 217 -16.24 -17.33 20.39
N ALA A 218 -16.99 -18.37 20.01
CA ALA A 218 -17.74 -19.19 20.95
C ALA A 218 -16.89 -20.10 21.85
N ASP A 219 -15.65 -20.43 21.47
CA ASP A 219 -14.69 -21.16 22.31
C ASP A 219 -14.08 -20.31 23.43
N GLY A 220 -14.43 -19.03 23.51
CA GLY A 220 -13.93 -18.13 24.55
C GLY A 220 -12.63 -17.41 24.18
N SER A 221 -12.01 -17.71 23.04
CA SER A 221 -10.73 -17.13 22.63
C SER A 221 -10.63 -16.96 21.09
N PRO A 222 -10.33 -15.75 20.58
CA PRO A 222 -9.75 -14.63 21.32
C PRO A 222 -10.80 -13.70 21.94
N ARG A 223 -10.37 -12.79 22.82
CA ARG A 223 -11.21 -11.77 23.47
C ARG A 223 -10.91 -10.37 22.94
N TRP A 224 -11.90 -9.48 22.95
CA TRP A 224 -11.72 -8.08 22.55
C TRP A 224 -10.85 -7.33 23.56
N GLY A 225 -9.62 -7.01 23.20
CA GLY A 225 -8.68 -6.29 24.07
C GLY A 225 -8.71 -4.77 23.91
N ARG A 226 -9.07 -4.29 22.71
CA ARG A 226 -9.22 -2.85 22.42
C ARG A 226 -10.39 -2.64 21.48
N LEU A 227 -11.23 -1.65 21.77
CA LEU A 227 -12.35 -1.25 20.93
C LEU A 227 -12.22 0.23 20.52
N PRO A 228 -12.30 0.57 19.24
CA PRO A 228 -12.42 1.96 18.79
C PRO A 228 -13.69 2.62 19.32
N ASP A 229 -13.65 3.93 19.60
CA ASP A 229 -14.78 4.69 20.15
C ASP A 229 -16.08 4.55 19.34
N HIS A 230 -15.96 4.46 18.02
CA HIS A 230 -17.09 4.32 17.10
C HIS A 230 -17.75 2.93 17.11
N LEU A 231 -17.11 1.93 17.75
CA LEU A 231 -17.68 0.61 17.98
C LEU A 231 -18.21 0.45 19.42
N VAL A 232 -18.08 1.45 20.29
CA VAL A 232 -18.62 1.40 21.65
C VAL A 232 -20.15 1.37 21.62
N GLY A 233 -20.72 0.33 22.22
CA GLY A 233 -22.17 0.05 22.21
C GLY A 233 -22.65 -0.69 20.96
N ALA A 234 -21.74 -1.09 20.07
CA ALA A 234 -22.05 -1.98 18.97
C ALA A 234 -22.47 -3.37 19.49
N ARG A 235 -23.04 -4.17 18.60
CA ARG A 235 -23.34 -5.59 18.86
C ARG A 235 -22.69 -6.44 17.79
N PHE A 236 -22.32 -7.66 18.12
CA PHE A 236 -21.70 -8.56 17.16
C PHE A 236 -22.30 -9.95 17.21
N PHE A 237 -22.26 -10.66 16.09
CA PHE A 237 -22.65 -12.06 16.03
C PHE A 237 -21.46 -12.94 16.38
N GLN A 238 -21.51 -13.54 17.56
CA GLN A 238 -20.58 -14.58 17.95
C GLN A 238 -21.04 -15.88 17.29
N ASN A 239 -20.28 -16.35 16.30
CA ASN A 239 -20.58 -17.59 15.59
C ASN A 239 -20.34 -18.80 16.49
N ARG A 240 -21.35 -19.67 16.61
CA ARG A 240 -21.29 -20.89 17.43
C ARG A 240 -20.45 -21.99 16.77
N ASP A 241 -20.43 -22.01 15.44
CA ASP A 241 -19.68 -22.98 14.63
C ASP A 241 -18.35 -22.37 14.16
N HIS A 242 -17.62 -21.72 15.08
CA HIS A 242 -16.44 -20.94 14.72
C HIS A 242 -15.36 -21.78 14.01
N TYR A 243 -15.24 -23.07 14.33
CA TYR A 243 -14.30 -24.00 13.68
C TYR A 243 -14.52 -24.17 12.17
N GLN A 244 -15.67 -23.79 11.62
CA GLN A 244 -15.86 -23.81 10.18
C GLN A 244 -15.11 -22.70 9.47
N GLY A 245 -14.63 -21.65 10.16
CA GLY A 245 -13.92 -20.52 9.56
C GLY A 245 -14.77 -19.69 8.58
N LYS A 246 -16.10 -19.85 8.61
CA LYS A 246 -17.01 -19.33 7.58
C LYS A 246 -18.23 -18.65 8.20
N THR A 247 -18.50 -17.44 7.75
CA THR A 247 -19.72 -16.69 8.08
C THR A 247 -20.63 -16.61 6.88
N VAL A 248 -21.91 -16.91 7.09
CA VAL A 248 -22.96 -16.73 6.08
C VAL A 248 -24.07 -15.88 6.67
N PHE A 249 -24.44 -14.80 5.99
CA PHE A 249 -25.54 -13.94 6.43
C PHE A 249 -26.29 -13.33 5.26
N ASP A 250 -27.57 -13.05 5.47
CA ASP A 250 -28.42 -12.29 4.55
C ASP A 250 -28.76 -10.94 5.17
N VAL A 251 -28.89 -9.92 4.33
CA VAL A 251 -29.29 -8.57 4.74
C VAL A 251 -30.80 -8.45 4.61
N VAL A 252 -31.45 -8.20 5.74
CA VAL A 252 -32.92 -8.15 5.87
C VAL A 252 -33.43 -6.72 5.87
N GLU A 253 -32.66 -5.77 6.40
CA GLU A 253 -32.91 -4.33 6.29
C GLU A 253 -31.61 -3.64 5.89
N PRO A 254 -31.66 -2.65 4.98
CA PRO A 254 -30.47 -1.99 4.48
C PRO A 254 -29.76 -1.22 5.60
N GLY A 255 -28.46 -1.07 5.46
CA GLY A 255 -27.65 -0.30 6.40
C GLY A 255 -26.19 -0.70 6.40
N ARG A 256 -25.43 -0.16 7.35
CA ARG A 256 -24.01 -0.48 7.46
C ARG A 256 -23.77 -1.79 8.18
N VAL A 257 -22.87 -2.59 7.63
CA VAL A 257 -22.29 -3.80 8.24
C VAL A 257 -20.79 -3.57 8.43
N VAL A 258 -20.27 -3.92 9.60
CA VAL A 258 -18.84 -3.99 9.86
C VAL A 258 -18.42 -5.45 9.89
N LEU A 259 -17.37 -5.77 9.14
CA LEU A 259 -16.78 -7.09 9.07
C LEU A 259 -15.39 -7.05 9.70
N VAL A 260 -15.13 -8.00 10.59
CA VAL A 260 -13.86 -8.12 11.30
C VAL A 260 -13.24 -9.47 10.94
N CYS A 261 -12.05 -9.42 10.34
CA CYS A 261 -11.33 -10.58 9.80
C CYS A 261 -9.95 -10.68 10.45
N THR A 262 -9.44 -11.89 10.66
CA THR A 262 -8.03 -12.05 11.06
C THR A 262 -7.11 -11.62 9.93
N ASN A 263 -5.90 -11.17 10.26
CA ASN A 263 -4.86 -10.88 9.26
C ASN A 263 -4.18 -12.15 8.69
N ARG A 264 -4.49 -13.34 9.24
CA ARG A 264 -3.95 -14.65 8.83
C ARG A 264 -4.63 -15.20 7.57
N TRP A 265 -4.76 -14.39 6.53
CA TRP A 265 -5.50 -14.72 5.31
C TRP A 265 -5.04 -16.05 4.69
N GLY A 266 -5.97 -16.99 4.54
CA GLY A 266 -5.68 -18.34 4.05
C GLY A 266 -4.82 -19.20 4.98
N GLY A 267 -4.66 -18.79 6.24
CA GLY A 267 -3.89 -19.49 7.27
C GLY A 267 -4.71 -20.53 8.05
N GLY A 268 -4.09 -21.05 9.11
CA GLY A 268 -4.76 -21.89 10.10
C GLY A 268 -4.87 -23.37 9.74
N GLY A 269 -4.08 -23.95 8.82
CA GLY A 269 -4.06 -25.40 8.66
C GLY A 269 -3.24 -25.92 7.48
N ASN A 270 -3.30 -27.23 7.27
CA ASN A 270 -2.67 -27.88 6.12
C ASN A 270 -3.27 -27.40 4.79
N SER A 271 -2.45 -27.40 3.75
CA SER A 271 -2.82 -27.01 2.39
C SER A 271 -3.80 -27.97 1.70
N SER A 272 -4.02 -29.16 2.27
CA SER A 272 -4.98 -30.14 1.79
C SER A 272 -6.39 -29.84 2.30
N GLY A 273 -7.19 -29.16 1.49
CA GLY A 273 -8.63 -29.04 1.71
C GLY A 273 -9.31 -28.04 0.78
N ASP A 274 -10.56 -28.32 0.42
CA ASP A 274 -11.36 -27.47 -0.47
C ASP A 274 -11.69 -26.08 0.12
N TRP A 275 -11.49 -25.91 1.43
CA TRP A 275 -11.69 -24.65 2.12
C TRP A 275 -10.83 -23.52 1.56
N LYS A 276 -9.62 -23.82 1.06
CA LYS A 276 -8.70 -22.80 0.55
C LYS A 276 -9.25 -22.10 -0.70
N ARG A 277 -10.05 -22.81 -1.50
CA ARG A 277 -10.74 -22.25 -2.67
C ARG A 277 -11.90 -21.33 -2.29
N GLN A 278 -12.37 -21.42 -1.05
CA GLN A 278 -13.44 -20.60 -0.50
C GLN A 278 -12.92 -19.37 0.25
N VAL A 279 -11.59 -19.22 0.38
CA VAL A 279 -10.99 -18.07 1.05
C VAL A 279 -11.26 -16.83 0.23
N THR A 280 -12.06 -15.94 0.79
CA THR A 280 -12.17 -14.54 0.36
C THR A 280 -10.84 -13.86 0.66
N THR A 281 -10.30 -13.08 -0.27
CA THR A 281 -9.07 -12.28 -0.05
C THR A 281 -9.40 -10.82 0.25
N PRO A 282 -8.45 -10.02 0.77
CA PRO A 282 -8.66 -8.57 0.92
C PRO A 282 -9.08 -7.90 -0.39
N GLY A 283 -8.42 -8.22 -1.51
CA GLY A 283 -8.76 -7.68 -2.83
C GLY A 283 -10.18 -8.03 -3.25
N GLN A 284 -10.68 -9.22 -2.93
CA GLN A 284 -12.06 -9.61 -3.21
C GLN A 284 -13.07 -8.86 -2.33
N LEU A 285 -12.74 -8.56 -1.07
CA LEU A 285 -13.56 -7.69 -0.23
C LEU A 285 -13.64 -6.28 -0.82
N LEU A 286 -12.50 -5.68 -1.17
CA LEU A 286 -12.44 -4.36 -1.79
C LEU A 286 -13.27 -4.29 -3.08
N ALA A 287 -13.09 -5.27 -3.98
CA ALA A 287 -13.87 -5.38 -5.21
C ALA A 287 -15.37 -5.57 -4.93
N GLY A 288 -15.72 -6.19 -3.81
CA GLY A 288 -17.08 -6.33 -3.30
C GLY A 288 -17.61 -5.09 -2.55
N GLY A 289 -16.97 -3.93 -2.65
CA GLY A 289 -17.43 -2.67 -2.04
C GLY A 289 -17.19 -2.57 -0.53
N TRP A 290 -16.39 -3.47 0.04
CA TRP A 290 -15.96 -3.36 1.43
C TRP A 290 -14.81 -2.36 1.54
N LEU A 291 -14.94 -1.38 2.41
CA LEU A 291 -13.94 -0.35 2.64
C LEU A 291 -13.19 -0.64 3.94
N PRO A 292 -11.85 -0.62 3.96
CA PRO A 292 -11.10 -0.82 5.18
C PRO A 292 -11.40 0.31 6.17
N ILE A 293 -11.46 -0.03 7.44
CA ILE A 293 -11.47 0.93 8.55
C ILE A 293 -10.09 0.85 9.16
N ASP A 294 -9.36 1.97 9.11
CA ASP A 294 -8.15 2.10 9.90
C ASP A 294 -8.53 2.19 11.38
N CYS A 295 -8.39 1.07 12.07
CA CYS A 295 -8.58 1.03 13.51
C CYS A 295 -7.79 -0.09 14.17
N ASN A 296 -7.27 0.23 15.36
CA ASN A 296 -6.57 -0.72 16.21
C ASN A 296 -7.57 -1.60 16.97
N LEU A 297 -8.25 -2.50 16.26
CA LEU A 297 -9.04 -3.56 16.87
C LEU A 297 -8.10 -4.73 17.21
N ALA A 298 -7.83 -4.89 18.50
CA ALA A 298 -6.94 -5.94 18.99
C ALA A 298 -7.75 -7.02 19.68
N THR A 299 -7.45 -8.28 19.38
CA THR A 299 -7.91 -9.40 20.18
C THR A 299 -6.73 -10.15 20.76
N GLY A 300 -6.86 -10.61 22.01
CA GLY A 300 -5.82 -11.39 22.67
C GLY A 300 -6.29 -12.79 23.02
N ARG A 301 -5.34 -13.72 23.07
CA ARG A 301 -5.50 -15.00 23.76
C ARG A 301 -5.19 -14.80 25.25
N ILE A 302 -6.05 -15.32 26.13
CA ILE A 302 -5.87 -15.18 27.60
C ILE A 302 -4.59 -15.90 28.07
N ASP A 303 -4.20 -16.95 27.36
CA ASP A 303 -3.09 -17.84 27.70
C ASP A 303 -1.74 -17.45 27.07
N GLN A 304 -1.71 -16.46 26.17
CA GLN A 304 -0.49 -15.99 25.50
C GLN A 304 -0.42 -14.47 25.57
N ALA A 305 0.28 -13.97 26.59
CA ALA A 305 0.33 -12.56 26.95
C ALA A 305 1.01 -11.63 25.92
N GLU A 306 1.58 -12.15 24.83
CA GLU A 306 2.51 -11.38 24.00
C GLU A 306 2.17 -11.30 22.50
N GLU A 307 1.24 -12.10 21.96
CA GLU A 307 0.81 -11.98 20.56
C GLU A 307 -0.68 -11.66 20.47
N LEU A 308 -0.99 -10.36 20.37
CA LEU A 308 -2.31 -9.93 19.94
C LEU A 308 -2.43 -10.19 18.44
N ASP A 309 -3.30 -11.12 18.05
CA ASP A 309 -3.69 -11.27 16.65
C ASP A 309 -4.23 -9.91 16.18
N GLN A 310 -3.65 -9.37 15.11
CA GLN A 310 -4.18 -8.16 14.47
C GLN A 310 -5.37 -8.54 13.59
N TRP A 311 -6.46 -7.77 13.70
CA TRP A 311 -7.65 -7.97 12.90
C TRP A 311 -7.82 -6.83 11.90
N ALA A 312 -8.10 -7.19 10.65
CA ALA A 312 -8.50 -6.25 9.62
C ALA A 312 -10.01 -5.97 9.76
N VAL A 313 -10.38 -4.69 9.74
CA VAL A 313 -11.76 -4.24 9.89
C VAL A 313 -12.22 -3.60 8.58
N TYR A 314 -13.40 -3.98 8.13
CA TYR A 314 -14.02 -3.46 6.91
C TYR A 314 -15.43 -2.99 7.21
N LYS A 315 -15.93 -2.03 6.43
CA LYS A 315 -17.32 -1.60 6.43
C LYS A 315 -17.91 -1.62 5.02
N ARG A 316 -19.20 -1.89 4.94
CA ARG A 316 -19.96 -1.76 3.70
C ARG A 316 -21.38 -1.30 4.03
N PHE A 317 -21.95 -0.44 3.18
CA PHE A 317 -23.40 -0.25 3.17
C PHE A 317 -24.01 -1.38 2.34
N CYS A 318 -24.89 -2.14 2.96
CA CYS A 318 -25.53 -3.29 2.34
C CYS A 318 -27.00 -3.00 2.06
N GLU A 319 -27.47 -3.51 0.94
CA GLU A 319 -28.87 -3.43 0.51
C GLU A 319 -29.66 -4.66 0.97
N VAL A 320 -30.98 -4.51 1.07
CA VAL A 320 -31.87 -5.64 1.38
C VAL A 320 -31.76 -6.73 0.31
N GLY A 321 -31.74 -7.99 0.74
CA GLY A 321 -31.65 -9.15 -0.14
C GLY A 321 -30.23 -9.55 -0.53
N GLU A 322 -29.21 -8.77 -0.18
CA GLU A 322 -27.83 -9.19 -0.35
C GLU A 322 -27.49 -10.38 0.57
N SER A 323 -26.74 -11.34 0.03
CA SER A 323 -26.28 -12.52 0.75
C SER A 323 -24.76 -12.64 0.67
N PHE A 324 -24.13 -12.91 1.80
CA PHE A 324 -22.68 -13.03 1.92
C PHE A 324 -22.30 -14.40 2.47
N SER A 325 -21.24 -14.98 1.90
CA SER A 325 -20.64 -16.24 2.35
C SER A 325 -19.12 -16.05 2.36
N LEU A 326 -18.59 -15.68 3.52
CA LEU A 326 -17.21 -15.22 3.68
C LEU A 326 -16.41 -16.19 4.53
N ARG A 327 -15.22 -16.56 4.06
CA ARG A 327 -14.21 -17.32 4.80
C ARG A 327 -12.88 -16.62 4.59
N THR A 328 -12.15 -16.27 5.64
CA THR A 328 -10.85 -15.59 5.51
C THR A 328 -9.68 -16.48 5.90
N GLU A 329 -9.92 -17.47 6.76
CA GLU A 329 -8.96 -18.52 7.10
C GLU A 329 -9.65 -19.85 7.43
N LYS A 330 -8.90 -20.85 7.89
CA LYS A 330 -9.45 -22.20 8.12
C LYS A 330 -10.39 -22.29 9.33
N TYR A 331 -9.95 -21.78 10.48
CA TYR A 331 -10.60 -22.02 11.78
C TYR A 331 -11.19 -20.78 12.44
N THR A 332 -10.83 -19.57 11.99
CA THR A 332 -11.40 -18.35 12.54
C THR A 332 -12.42 -17.79 11.58
N THR A 333 -13.61 -17.58 12.11
CA THR A 333 -14.76 -17.14 11.34
C THR A 333 -14.85 -15.61 11.36
N PRO A 334 -15.04 -14.94 10.22
CA PRO A 334 -15.20 -13.49 10.18
C PRO A 334 -16.34 -13.02 11.08
N VAL A 335 -16.10 -12.02 11.92
CA VAL A 335 -17.10 -11.51 12.85
C VAL A 335 -17.91 -10.38 12.20
N VAL A 336 -19.23 -10.45 12.33
CA VAL A 336 -20.16 -9.42 11.84
C VAL A 336 -20.56 -8.53 13.01
N ILE A 337 -20.27 -7.24 12.90
CA ILE A 337 -20.59 -6.20 13.88
C ILE A 337 -21.65 -5.27 13.29
N LEU A 338 -22.67 -4.96 14.11
CA LEU A 338 -23.74 -4.02 13.83
C LEU A 338 -23.57 -2.78 14.72
N THR A 339 -23.51 -1.60 14.10
CA THR A 339 -23.35 -0.33 14.80
C THR A 339 -24.04 0.81 14.05
N HIS A 340 -24.66 1.72 14.82
CA HIS A 340 -25.27 2.95 14.33
C HIS A 340 -24.29 4.14 14.37
N LYS A 341 -23.10 3.95 14.96
CA LYS A 341 -22.15 5.00 15.32
C LYS A 341 -20.89 4.98 14.46
N LEU A 342 -20.97 4.46 13.24
CA LEU A 342 -19.81 4.56 12.35
C LEU A 342 -19.61 6.02 11.97
N PRO A 343 -18.36 6.54 12.01
CA PRO A 343 -18.09 7.85 11.45
C PRO A 343 -18.61 7.82 10.02
N GLY A 344 -19.55 8.71 9.72
CA GLY A 344 -19.85 9.04 8.35
C GLY A 344 -18.52 9.37 7.71
N VAL A 345 -18.18 8.68 6.62
CA VAL A 345 -17.08 9.14 5.78
C VAL A 345 -17.58 10.46 5.19
N ARG A 346 -17.44 11.55 5.95
CA ARG A 346 -17.53 12.89 5.39
C ARG A 346 -16.33 12.96 4.46
N GLY A 347 -16.57 12.85 3.16
CA GLY A 347 -15.55 13.18 2.18
C GLY A 347 -15.13 14.64 2.40
N GLY A 348 -13.92 14.87 2.89
CA GLY A 348 -13.29 16.20 2.97
C GLY A 348 -12.79 16.59 4.37
N PRO A 349 -11.58 17.17 4.48
CA PRO A 349 -10.92 17.39 5.77
C PRO A 349 -11.49 18.61 6.50
N ALA A 350 -11.76 18.44 7.79
CA ALA A 350 -11.83 19.54 8.73
C ALA A 350 -10.39 20.01 9.02
N VAL A 351 -9.95 21.04 8.30
CA VAL A 351 -8.81 21.86 8.72
C VAL A 351 -9.31 22.70 9.88
N HIS A 352 -8.91 22.37 11.11
CA HIS A 352 -8.71 23.29 12.25
C HIS A 352 -8.51 22.44 13.52
N ALA A 353 -7.25 22.18 13.87
CA ALA A 353 -6.74 22.07 15.25
C ALA A 353 -5.28 21.56 15.27
N VAL A 354 -4.35 22.34 14.73
CA VAL A 354 -2.93 22.30 15.14
C VAL A 354 -2.42 23.72 15.07
N GLN A 355 -2.70 24.55 16.09
CA GLN A 355 -2.11 25.89 16.17
C GLN A 355 -1.64 26.30 17.57
N ASP A 356 -1.71 25.43 18.59
CA ASP A 356 -1.34 25.79 19.97
C ASP A 356 -0.20 24.94 20.57
N LEU A 357 0.78 24.55 19.75
CA LEU A 357 2.08 24.07 20.25
C LEU A 357 3.22 24.67 19.42
N ALA A 358 3.39 25.99 19.52
CA ALA A 358 4.65 26.65 19.21
C ALA A 358 5.14 27.32 20.50
N MET A 359 6.00 26.59 21.24
CA MET A 359 6.89 27.21 22.21
C MET A 359 8.01 27.95 21.48
N ASP A 360 8.38 29.08 22.05
CA ASP A 360 9.56 29.90 21.76
C ASP A 360 10.74 29.10 21.19
N SER A 361 11.11 29.41 19.96
CA SER A 361 12.49 29.25 19.50
C SER A 361 12.86 30.45 18.65
N ASP A 362 13.83 31.20 19.16
CA ASP A 362 14.52 32.31 18.53
C ASP A 362 15.17 31.83 17.22
N ALA A 363 14.63 32.27 16.08
CA ALA A 363 15.09 31.92 14.74
C ALA A 363 15.29 33.17 13.88
N SER A 364 16.19 34.06 14.32
CA SER A 364 16.77 35.09 13.46
C SER A 364 18.03 34.57 12.76
N ARG A 365 17.89 33.55 11.88
CA ARG A 365 18.92 33.24 10.89
C ARG A 365 18.32 32.50 9.68
N PRO A 366 18.38 33.05 8.46
CA PRO A 366 17.98 32.31 7.27
C PRO A 366 18.98 31.17 7.02
N PRO A 367 18.52 29.99 6.56
CA PRO A 367 19.42 28.91 6.16
C PRO A 367 20.22 29.32 4.92
N GLU A 368 21.52 29.02 4.92
CA GLU A 368 22.37 29.19 3.75
C GLU A 368 21.93 28.22 2.64
N PRO A 369 21.96 28.64 1.36
CA PRO A 369 21.63 27.76 0.25
C PRO A 369 22.71 26.67 0.09
N LEU A 370 22.26 25.41 0.08
CA LEU A 370 23.09 24.26 -0.25
C LEU A 370 23.59 24.39 -1.70
N THR A 371 24.89 24.60 -1.86
CA THR A 371 25.55 24.59 -3.17
C THR A 371 25.96 23.14 -3.46
N ILE A 372 25.30 22.50 -4.43
CA ILE A 372 25.72 21.20 -4.95
C ILE A 372 26.91 21.45 -5.89
N SER A 373 28.13 21.20 -5.41
CA SER A 373 29.34 21.31 -6.22
C SER A 373 29.47 20.08 -7.12
N ALA A 374 29.50 20.30 -8.43
CA ALA A 374 29.88 19.28 -9.40
C ALA A 374 31.32 18.79 -9.14
N ALA A 375 31.52 17.47 -9.19
CA ALA A 375 32.82 16.84 -9.00
C ALA A 375 33.82 17.24 -10.11
N PRO A 376 35.11 17.44 -9.80
CA PRO A 376 36.11 17.79 -10.80
C PRO A 376 36.45 16.60 -11.71
N ALA A 377 36.52 16.87 -13.01
CA ALA A 377 36.97 15.93 -14.03
C ALA A 377 38.37 15.37 -13.70
N THR A 378 38.47 14.05 -13.67
CA THR A 378 39.70 13.30 -13.43
C THR A 378 40.70 13.57 -14.56
N ALA A 379 41.84 14.19 -14.23
CA ALA A 379 42.96 14.35 -15.15
C ALA A 379 43.60 12.99 -15.44
N GLN A 380 43.61 12.61 -16.72
CA GLN A 380 44.39 11.49 -17.24
C GLN A 380 45.89 11.75 -17.04
N SER A 381 46.53 10.96 -16.19
CA SER A 381 47.98 10.93 -16.05
C SER A 381 48.57 10.06 -17.17
N GLN A 382 49.20 10.72 -18.14
CA GLN A 382 50.01 10.08 -19.18
C GLN A 382 51.24 9.42 -18.56
N ARG A 383 51.36 8.10 -18.64
CA ARG A 383 52.63 7.39 -18.45
C ARG A 383 53.27 7.13 -19.81
N SER A 384 54.44 7.74 -20.02
CA SER A 384 55.35 7.39 -21.10
C SER A 384 55.97 6.00 -20.87
N PRO A 385 56.26 5.22 -21.93
CA PRO A 385 57.04 4.01 -21.83
C PRO A 385 58.53 4.35 -21.88
N ALA A 386 59.27 3.98 -20.84
CA ALA A 386 60.72 3.95 -20.87
C ALA A 386 61.17 2.49 -20.89
N ASP A 387 62.03 2.21 -21.86
CA ASP A 387 62.79 1.00 -22.09
C ASP A 387 63.46 0.49 -20.80
N ASP A 388 63.46 -0.84 -20.62
CA ASP A 388 64.59 -1.49 -19.95
C ASP A 388 64.88 -2.87 -20.55
N PRO A 389 66.17 -3.23 -20.70
CA PRO A 389 66.63 -4.33 -21.52
C PRO A 389 66.61 -5.69 -20.81
N ILE A 390 66.38 -6.73 -21.60
CA ILE A 390 66.54 -8.14 -21.21
C ILE A 390 68.03 -8.50 -21.23
N PRO A 391 68.64 -8.99 -20.13
CA PRO A 391 69.91 -9.67 -20.20
C PRO A 391 69.74 -11.19 -20.34
N HIS A 392 70.54 -11.70 -21.26
CA HIS A 392 70.75 -13.08 -21.65
C HIS A 392 71.47 -13.94 -20.57
N SER A 393 71.11 -15.23 -20.56
CA SER A 393 72.01 -16.42 -20.47
C SER A 393 72.65 -16.87 -19.14
N GLY A 394 72.10 -17.98 -18.60
CA GLY A 394 72.79 -19.25 -18.25
C GLY A 394 73.57 -19.37 -16.91
N PRO A 395 74.10 -20.57 -16.52
CA PRO A 395 73.88 -21.92 -17.03
C PRO A 395 73.56 -23.01 -15.95
N VAL A 396 73.37 -24.22 -16.48
CA VAL A 396 73.26 -25.58 -15.92
C VAL A 396 74.18 -25.92 -14.73
N GLY A 397 73.67 -26.76 -13.80
CA GLY A 397 74.50 -27.54 -12.87
C GLY A 397 73.74 -28.68 -12.18
N ASN A 398 73.97 -29.91 -12.68
CA ASN A 398 73.80 -31.29 -12.15
C ASN A 398 72.69 -31.65 -11.16
#